data_AF-A0A9P0JKS5-F1
#
_entry.id   AF-A0A9P0JKS5-F1
#
_cell.length_a   1.000
_cell.length_b   1.000
_cell.length_c   1.000
_cell.angle_alpha   90.00
_cell.angle_beta   90.00
_cell.angle_gamma   90.00
#
_symmetry.space_group_name_H-M   'P 1'
#
loop_
_entity.id
_entity.type
_entity.pdbx_description
1 polymer ?
#
loop_
_entity_poly.entity_id
_entity_poly.type
_entity_poly.pdbx_seq_one_letter_code
_entity_poly.pdbx_strand_id
1 'polypeptide(L)'
;MSFLQDSIVIFASQVAFFVGAWIFFMKQLFKDYEVRHVMVQLIFSITLTLSCTMFELIIFEILEVLDSSSRYFYWYLMLYLLLFVVIVLNPFYIGYYCISNVRYVKPEYIKHLTVLIWIGFLIIFWKIGDPFPILSPKQGILSMEQLVSRIGVIGVTVMAVLSGFGAVNYPYTSMTYFMRDVTEADILNIEKRLLQTMNMIISRKKKIAIAKRQNTEGVESPQRRGIWGILSSVGINRGQES
;
A
#
# COMPACT_ATOMS: atom_id res chain seq x y z
N MET A 1 -26.02 36.28 -17.54
CA MET A 1 -25.69 35.79 -18.89
C MET A 1 -26.96 35.21 -19.52
N SER A 2 -27.08 35.13 -20.85
CA SER A 2 -28.22 34.40 -21.42
C SER A 2 -28.05 32.90 -21.12
N PHE A 3 -29.13 32.19 -20.78
CA PHE A 3 -29.11 30.74 -20.52
C PHE A 3 -28.38 29.95 -21.62
N LEU A 4 -28.47 30.41 -22.86
CA LEU A 4 -27.77 29.84 -24.02
C LEU A 4 -26.25 29.97 -23.93
N GLN A 5 -25.74 31.11 -23.49
CA GLN A 5 -24.30 31.32 -23.31
C GLN A 5 -23.75 30.38 -22.23
N ASP A 6 -24.46 30.26 -21.11
CA ASP A 6 -24.09 29.37 -20.02
C ASP A 6 -24.11 27.90 -20.47
N SER A 7 -25.12 27.53 -21.28
CA SER A 7 -25.22 26.20 -21.88
C SER A 7 -24.04 25.89 -22.81
N ILE A 8 -23.59 26.87 -23.60
CA ILE A 8 -22.44 26.72 -24.50
C ILE A 8 -21.16 26.52 -23.69
N VAL A 9 -20.96 27.29 -22.62
CA VAL A 9 -19.77 27.17 -21.76
C VAL A 9 -19.69 25.76 -21.15
N ILE A 10 -20.78 25.29 -20.55
CA ILE A 10 -20.82 23.95 -19.92
C ILE A 10 -20.68 22.83 -20.96
N PHE A 11 -21.31 22.98 -22.12
CA PHE A 11 -21.19 21.96 -23.17
C PHE A 11 -19.76 21.92 -23.73
N ALA A 12 -19.13 23.08 -23.93
CA ALA A 12 -17.75 23.17 -24.39
C ALA A 12 -16.78 22.54 -23.37
N SER A 13 -16.96 22.80 -22.08
CA SER A 13 -16.15 22.18 -21.02
C SER A 13 -16.39 20.68 -20.92
N GLN A 14 -17.64 20.22 -21.07
CA GLN A 14 -17.99 18.80 -21.08
C GLN A 14 -17.33 18.06 -22.25
N VAL A 15 -17.32 18.64 -23.46
CA VAL A 15 -16.60 18.08 -24.62
C VAL A 15 -15.09 18.06 -24.37
N ALA A 16 -14.53 19.13 -23.82
CA ALA A 16 -13.10 19.20 -23.51
C ALA A 16 -12.69 18.12 -22.48
N PHE A 17 -13.46 17.95 -21.41
CA PHE A 17 -13.24 16.90 -20.43
C PHE A 17 -13.44 15.50 -21.01
N PHE A 18 -14.40 15.29 -21.91
CA PHE A 18 -14.58 14.00 -22.57
C PHE A 18 -13.39 13.64 -23.46
N VAL A 19 -12.90 14.58 -24.26
CA VAL A 19 -11.70 14.38 -25.08
C VAL A 19 -10.48 14.13 -24.19
N GLY A 20 -10.32 14.92 -23.12
CA GLY A 20 -9.25 14.72 -22.13
C GLY A 20 -9.30 13.35 -21.46
N ALA A 21 -10.48 12.93 -21.01
CA ALA A 21 -10.75 11.63 -20.39
C ALA A 21 -10.47 10.47 -21.36
N TRP A 22 -10.87 10.62 -22.62
CA TRP A 22 -10.60 9.63 -23.67
C TRP A 22 -9.11 9.49 -23.96
N ILE A 23 -8.39 10.62 -24.08
CA ILE A 23 -6.94 10.63 -24.30
C ILE A 23 -6.21 10.03 -23.09
N PHE A 24 -6.59 10.42 -21.87
CA PHE A 24 -6.02 9.88 -20.64
C PHE A 24 -6.20 8.36 -20.55
N PHE A 25 -7.40 7.87 -20.87
CA PHE A 25 -7.68 6.44 -20.90
C PHE A 25 -6.82 5.71 -21.94
N MET A 26 -6.75 6.22 -23.18
CA MET A 26 -5.97 5.60 -24.25
C MET A 26 -4.46 5.60 -23.99
N LYS A 27 -3.91 6.67 -23.42
CA LYS A 27 -2.46 6.84 -23.27
C LYS A 27 -1.91 6.28 -21.97
N GLN A 28 -2.62 6.43 -20.85
CA GLN A 28 -2.07 6.18 -19.51
C GLN A 28 -2.59 4.88 -18.90
N LEU A 29 -3.87 4.55 -19.09
CA LEU A 29 -4.51 3.44 -18.36
C LEU A 29 -4.41 2.10 -19.10
N PHE A 30 -4.35 2.11 -20.43
CA PHE A 30 -4.43 0.90 -21.28
C PHE A 30 -3.27 0.76 -22.26
N LYS A 31 -2.07 1.24 -21.92
CA LYS A 31 -0.89 1.10 -22.78
C LYS A 31 -0.57 -0.37 -23.13
N ASP A 32 -0.95 -1.31 -22.25
CA ASP A 32 -0.55 -2.73 -22.32
C ASP A 32 -1.72 -3.75 -22.28
N TYR A 33 -2.99 -3.33 -22.38
CA TYR A 33 -4.14 -4.27 -22.34
C TYR A 33 -4.67 -4.57 -23.75
N GLU A 34 -4.53 -5.82 -24.18
CA GLU A 34 -4.86 -6.30 -25.54
C GLU A 34 -6.38 -6.38 -25.85
N VAL A 35 -7.26 -6.28 -24.85
CA VAL A 35 -8.71 -6.46 -25.03
C VAL A 35 -9.44 -5.11 -24.98
N ARG A 36 -9.64 -4.48 -26.15
CA ARG A 36 -10.32 -3.19 -26.32
C ARG A 36 -11.85 -3.32 -26.29
N HIS A 37 -12.45 -3.41 -25.11
CA HIS A 37 -13.90 -3.23 -24.99
C HIS A 37 -14.26 -1.74 -25.01
N VAL A 38 -14.61 -1.23 -26.20
CA VAL A 38 -14.99 0.18 -26.44
C VAL A 38 -16.09 0.65 -25.48
N MET A 39 -17.01 -0.23 -25.08
CA MET A 39 -18.06 0.10 -24.13
C MET A 39 -17.52 0.44 -22.73
N VAL A 40 -16.54 -0.31 -22.20
CA VAL A 40 -15.93 -0.01 -20.89
C VAL A 40 -15.22 1.33 -20.94
N GLN A 41 -14.52 1.59 -22.04
CA GLN A 41 -13.86 2.86 -22.27
C GLN A 41 -14.85 4.03 -22.28
N LEU A 42 -15.94 3.91 -23.03
CA LEU A 42 -16.99 4.92 -23.07
C LEU A 42 -17.58 5.18 -21.69
N ILE A 43 -17.88 4.12 -20.93
CA ILE A 43 -18.44 4.23 -19.58
C ILE A 43 -17.48 4.95 -18.64
N PHE A 44 -16.20 4.61 -18.69
CA PHE A 44 -15.17 5.28 -17.91
C PHE A 44 -15.07 6.77 -18.31
N SER A 45 -14.96 7.06 -19.60
CA SER A 45 -14.84 8.44 -20.09
C SER A 45 -16.08 9.28 -19.73
N ILE A 46 -17.29 8.72 -19.82
CA ILE A 46 -18.53 9.38 -19.38
C ILE A 46 -18.50 9.64 -17.87
N THR A 47 -18.15 8.63 -17.06
CA THR A 47 -18.10 8.76 -15.59
C THR A 47 -17.10 9.84 -15.16
N LEU A 48 -15.91 9.84 -15.76
CA LEU A 48 -14.86 10.81 -15.47
C LEU A 48 -15.29 12.21 -15.91
N THR A 49 -15.88 12.35 -17.09
CA THR A 49 -16.40 13.63 -17.60
C THR A 49 -17.46 14.20 -16.67
N LEU A 50 -18.46 13.39 -16.28
CA LEU A 50 -19.53 13.83 -15.37
C LEU A 50 -19.00 14.27 -13.99
N SER A 51 -17.94 13.59 -13.51
CA SER A 51 -17.27 13.95 -12.26
C SER A 51 -16.48 15.25 -12.39
N CYS A 52 -15.76 15.46 -13.49
CA CYS A 52 -15.05 16.70 -13.79
C CYS A 52 -16.03 17.88 -13.96
N THR A 53 -17.16 17.69 -14.65
CA THR A 53 -18.18 18.74 -14.81
C THR A 53 -18.83 19.10 -13.47
N MET A 54 -19.08 18.12 -12.59
CA MET A 54 -19.57 18.41 -11.24
C MET A 54 -18.56 19.23 -10.42
N PHE A 55 -17.27 18.91 -10.50
CA PHE A 55 -16.22 19.67 -9.84
C PHE A 55 -16.08 21.09 -10.43
N GLU A 56 -16.16 21.24 -11.75
CA GLU A 56 -16.17 22.53 -12.42
C GLU A 56 -17.36 23.40 -12.00
N LEU A 57 -18.56 22.81 -11.89
CA LEU A 57 -19.74 23.55 -11.40
C LEU A 57 -19.55 24.10 -9.99
N ILE A 58 -18.87 23.37 -9.09
CA ILE A 58 -18.50 23.87 -7.76
C ILE A 58 -17.54 25.06 -7.87
N ILE A 59 -16.57 25.00 -8.78
CA ILE A 59 -15.65 26.14 -9.02
C ILE A 59 -16.42 27.35 -9.57
N PHE A 60 -17.33 27.16 -10.51
CA PHE A 60 -18.17 28.23 -11.04
C PHE A 60 -19.16 28.78 -10.01
N GLU A 61 -19.52 27.98 -9.01
CA GLU A 61 -20.27 28.46 -7.85
C GLU A 61 -19.43 29.41 -7.01
N ILE A 62 -18.21 29.02 -6.65
CA ILE A 62 -17.28 29.83 -5.83
C ILE A 62 -16.86 31.12 -6.55
N LEU A 63 -16.65 31.07 -7.87
CA LEU A 63 -16.24 32.22 -8.68
C LEU A 63 -17.40 33.11 -9.16
N GLU A 64 -18.65 32.72 -8.87
CA GLU A 64 -19.87 33.44 -9.28
C GLU A 64 -19.95 33.78 -10.79
N VAL A 65 -19.37 32.94 -11.65
CA VAL A 65 -19.26 33.21 -13.10
C VAL A 65 -20.59 32.98 -13.84
N LEU A 66 -21.38 32.00 -13.38
CA LEU A 66 -22.56 31.49 -14.08
C LEU A 66 -23.86 31.96 -13.42
N ASP A 67 -24.95 32.10 -14.19
CA ASP A 67 -26.23 32.53 -13.63
C ASP A 67 -26.78 31.53 -12.60
N SER A 68 -27.32 32.02 -11.49
CA SER A 68 -27.84 31.17 -10.41
C SER A 68 -28.88 30.16 -10.90
N SER A 69 -29.81 30.56 -11.78
CA SER A 69 -30.88 29.66 -12.26
C SER A 69 -30.32 28.54 -13.14
N SER A 70 -29.37 28.87 -14.00
CA SER A 70 -28.66 27.92 -14.88
C SER A 70 -27.84 26.92 -14.05
N ARG A 71 -27.10 27.42 -13.04
CA ARG A 71 -26.30 26.57 -12.12
C ARG A 71 -27.13 25.51 -11.44
N TYR A 72 -28.27 25.88 -10.84
CA TYR A 72 -29.13 24.92 -10.16
C TYR A 72 -29.63 23.83 -11.11
N PHE A 73 -30.04 24.17 -12.32
CA PHE A 73 -30.48 23.18 -13.32
C PHE A 73 -29.37 22.19 -13.66
N TYR A 74 -28.17 22.68 -14.00
CA TYR A 74 -27.04 21.83 -14.35
C TYR A 74 -26.53 21.00 -13.18
N TRP A 75 -26.54 21.55 -11.97
CA TRP A 75 -26.20 20.85 -10.74
C TRP A 75 -27.10 19.63 -10.53
N TYR A 76 -28.42 19.82 -10.59
CA TYR A 76 -29.36 18.71 -10.46
C TYR A 76 -29.18 17.69 -11.59
N LEU A 77 -29.12 18.14 -12.85
CA LEU A 77 -28.95 17.26 -14.01
C LEU A 77 -27.70 16.40 -13.89
N MET A 78 -26.54 17.01 -13.59
CA MET A 78 -25.27 16.30 -13.50
C MET A 78 -25.23 15.37 -12.29
N LEU A 79 -25.83 15.75 -11.15
CA LEU A 79 -26.00 14.84 -10.02
C LEU A 79 -26.87 13.63 -10.37
N TYR A 80 -28.01 13.81 -11.03
CA TYR A 80 -28.88 12.70 -11.45
C TYR A 80 -28.13 11.74 -12.39
N LEU A 81 -27.41 12.27 -13.38
CA LEU A 81 -26.63 11.46 -14.30
C LEU A 81 -25.49 10.74 -13.59
N LEU A 82 -24.76 11.41 -12.71
CA LEU A 82 -23.64 10.82 -11.96
C LEU A 82 -24.13 9.71 -11.02
N LEU A 83 -25.21 9.93 -10.28
CA LEU A 83 -25.80 8.90 -9.41
C LEU A 83 -26.30 7.70 -10.21
N PHE A 84 -26.96 7.93 -11.34
CA PHE A 84 -27.38 6.84 -12.23
C PHE A 84 -26.17 6.02 -12.73
N VAL A 85 -25.13 6.68 -13.21
CA VAL A 85 -23.93 6.00 -13.71
C VAL A 85 -23.25 5.18 -12.61
N VAL A 86 -23.12 5.73 -11.40
CA VAL A 86 -22.44 5.06 -10.28
C VAL A 86 -23.26 3.91 -9.69
N ILE A 87 -24.56 4.08 -9.52
CA ILE A 87 -25.41 3.12 -8.78
C ILE A 87 -26.02 2.05 -9.68
N VAL A 88 -26.33 2.40 -10.93
CA VAL A 88 -26.97 1.48 -11.87
C VAL A 88 -25.97 0.95 -12.88
N LEU A 89 -25.33 1.85 -13.63
CA LEU A 89 -24.59 1.48 -14.84
C LEU A 89 -23.28 0.76 -14.50
N ASN A 90 -22.43 1.34 -13.66
CA ASN A 90 -21.14 0.76 -13.27
C ASN A 90 -21.26 -0.65 -12.67
N PRO A 91 -22.09 -0.92 -11.65
CA PRO A 91 -22.20 -2.25 -11.06
C PRO A 91 -22.77 -3.28 -12.04
N PHE A 92 -23.66 -2.88 -12.96
CA PHE A 92 -24.16 -3.76 -14.01
C PHE A 92 -23.03 -4.25 -14.93
N TYR A 93 -22.20 -3.32 -15.43
CA TYR A 93 -21.09 -3.68 -16.32
C TYR A 93 -19.98 -4.44 -15.59
N ILE A 94 -19.62 -4.06 -14.36
CA ILE A 94 -18.65 -4.81 -13.54
C ILE A 94 -19.16 -6.24 -13.32
N GLY A 95 -20.44 -6.42 -12.98
CA GLY A 95 -21.04 -7.74 -12.82
C GLY A 95 -21.02 -8.56 -14.11
N TYR A 96 -21.34 -7.94 -15.25
CA TYR A 96 -21.31 -8.59 -16.56
C TYR A 96 -19.92 -9.12 -16.91
N TYR A 97 -18.89 -8.28 -16.82
CA TYR A 97 -17.52 -8.69 -17.13
C TYR A 97 -16.95 -9.68 -16.11
N CYS A 98 -17.30 -9.53 -14.82
CA CYS A 98 -16.89 -10.47 -13.78
C CYS A 98 -17.42 -11.88 -14.07
N ILE A 99 -18.73 -12.02 -14.36
CA ILE A 99 -19.33 -13.31 -14.72
C ILE A 99 -18.77 -13.84 -16.04
N SER A 100 -18.60 -12.97 -17.04
CA SER A 100 -18.08 -13.37 -18.35
C SER A 100 -16.63 -13.89 -18.29
N ASN A 101 -15.86 -13.51 -17.28
CA ASN A 101 -14.50 -14.01 -17.07
C ASN A 101 -14.49 -15.38 -16.35
N VAL A 102 -15.59 -15.83 -15.77
CA VAL A 102 -15.68 -17.12 -15.08
C VAL A 102 -15.84 -18.26 -16.08
N ARG A 103 -14.82 -19.11 -16.18
CA ARG A 103 -14.74 -20.24 -17.13
C ARG A 103 -15.87 -21.28 -17.01
N TYR A 104 -16.55 -21.35 -15.85
CA TYR A 104 -17.56 -22.37 -15.55
C TYR A 104 -18.98 -22.01 -16.01
N VAL A 105 -19.24 -20.75 -16.41
CA VAL A 105 -20.59 -20.29 -16.75
C VAL A 105 -20.82 -20.40 -18.26
N LYS A 106 -21.89 -21.11 -18.66
CA LYS A 106 -22.30 -21.18 -20.07
C LYS A 106 -22.77 -19.80 -20.55
N PRO A 107 -22.48 -19.40 -21.81
CA PRO A 107 -22.75 -18.05 -22.31
C PRO A 107 -24.24 -17.66 -22.28
N GLU A 108 -25.14 -18.63 -22.38
CA GLU A 108 -26.60 -18.44 -22.34
C GLU A 108 -27.09 -17.93 -20.98
N TYR A 109 -26.45 -18.31 -19.88
CA TYR A 109 -26.86 -17.92 -18.53
C TYR A 109 -26.19 -16.65 -18.03
N ILE A 110 -25.14 -16.15 -18.71
CA ILE A 110 -24.38 -14.95 -18.28
C ILE A 110 -25.31 -13.77 -18.06
N LYS A 111 -26.17 -13.46 -19.03
CA LYS A 111 -27.08 -12.29 -18.96
C LYS A 111 -28.06 -12.39 -17.79
N HIS A 112 -28.69 -13.54 -17.60
CA HIS A 112 -29.65 -13.75 -16.51
C HIS A 112 -28.97 -13.69 -15.14
N LEU A 113 -27.79 -14.29 -15.02
CA LEU A 113 -27.01 -14.26 -13.78
C LEU A 113 -26.54 -12.83 -13.46
N THR A 114 -26.11 -12.06 -14.47
CA THR A 114 -25.73 -10.65 -14.29
C THR A 114 -26.90 -9.83 -13.75
N VAL A 115 -28.09 -9.97 -14.33
CA VAL A 115 -29.28 -9.26 -13.86
C VAL A 115 -29.62 -9.66 -12.42
N LEU A 116 -29.52 -10.94 -12.08
CA LEU A 116 -29.79 -11.42 -10.72
C LEU A 116 -28.79 -10.84 -9.70
N ILE A 117 -27.49 -10.87 -10.00
CA ILE A 117 -26.46 -10.28 -9.14
C ILE A 117 -26.65 -8.77 -9.02
N TRP A 118 -26.99 -8.09 -10.12
CA TRP A 118 -27.24 -6.66 -10.14
C TRP A 118 -28.45 -6.26 -9.29
N ILE A 119 -29.55 -7.01 -9.36
CA ILE A 119 -30.71 -6.80 -8.47
C ILE A 119 -30.32 -7.05 -7.02
N GLY A 120 -29.58 -8.13 -6.74
CA GLY A 120 -29.06 -8.41 -5.40
C GLY A 120 -28.20 -7.28 -4.86
N PHE A 121 -27.32 -6.71 -5.69
CA PHE A 121 -26.52 -5.53 -5.35
C PHE A 121 -27.40 -4.32 -5.02
N LEU A 122 -28.42 -4.02 -5.81
CA LEU A 122 -29.33 -2.90 -5.52
C LEU A 122 -30.08 -3.09 -4.19
N ILE A 123 -30.50 -4.31 -3.87
CA ILE A 123 -31.16 -4.62 -2.59
C ILE A 123 -30.18 -4.43 -1.42
N ILE A 124 -28.94 -4.90 -1.55
CA ILE A 124 -27.90 -4.72 -0.52
C ILE A 124 -27.57 -3.23 -0.36
N PHE A 125 -27.41 -2.51 -1.47
CA PHE A 125 -27.17 -1.07 -1.49
C PHE A 125 -28.31 -0.29 -0.83
N TRP A 126 -29.56 -0.74 -1.00
CA TRP A 126 -30.69 -0.17 -0.28
C TRP A 126 -30.59 -0.47 1.21
N LYS A 127 -30.33 -1.73 1.58
CA LYS A 127 -30.33 -2.15 2.99
C LYS A 127 -29.18 -1.55 3.80
N ILE A 128 -28.01 -1.33 3.20
CA ILE A 128 -26.84 -0.76 3.88
C ILE A 128 -26.98 0.74 4.19
N GLY A 129 -27.89 1.42 3.48
CA GLY A 129 -28.18 2.83 3.70
C GLY A 129 -29.27 3.12 4.74
N ASP A 130 -30.03 2.11 5.18
CA ASP A 130 -31.07 2.24 6.20
C ASP A 130 -30.58 2.57 7.62
N PRO A 131 -29.39 2.12 8.10
CA PRO A 131 -28.89 2.48 9.43
C PRO A 131 -28.45 3.95 9.56
N PHE A 132 -28.53 4.77 8.51
CA PHE A 132 -28.11 6.18 8.53
C PHE A 132 -29.31 7.14 8.40
N PRO A 133 -29.93 7.56 9.52
CA PRO A 133 -31.01 8.53 9.53
C PRO A 133 -30.46 9.96 9.52
N ILE A 134 -30.19 10.54 8.34
CA ILE A 134 -29.62 11.91 8.28
C ILE A 134 -30.63 12.98 7.81
N LEU A 135 -31.78 12.61 7.23
CA LEU A 135 -32.80 13.59 6.80
C LEU A 135 -34.24 13.08 7.05
N SER A 136 -35.12 14.01 7.43
CA SER A 136 -36.48 13.79 7.94
C SER A 136 -37.32 12.81 7.10
N PRO A 137 -38.18 11.99 7.73
CA PRO A 137 -39.05 10.99 7.08
C PRO A 137 -40.15 11.55 6.15
N LYS A 138 -40.07 12.84 5.79
CA LYS A 138 -41.03 13.54 4.92
C LYS A 138 -40.59 13.65 3.46
N GLN A 139 -39.33 13.36 3.14
CA GLN A 139 -38.84 13.30 1.76
C GLN A 139 -38.92 11.86 1.25
N GLY A 140 -39.45 11.68 0.03
CA GLY A 140 -39.75 10.36 -0.53
C GLY A 140 -38.56 9.40 -0.59
N ILE A 141 -38.86 8.11 -0.68
CA ILE A 141 -37.91 6.98 -0.69
C ILE A 141 -36.81 7.16 -1.75
N LEU A 142 -37.07 7.87 -2.86
CA LEU A 142 -36.11 8.14 -3.95
C LEU A 142 -35.59 9.60 -3.97
N SER A 143 -35.56 10.28 -2.83
CA SER A 143 -35.01 11.64 -2.75
C SER A 143 -33.52 11.64 -3.05
N MET A 144 -33.07 12.58 -3.88
CA MET A 144 -31.66 12.69 -4.30
C MET A 144 -30.70 12.85 -3.13
N GLU A 145 -31.09 13.61 -2.11
CA GLU A 145 -30.27 13.85 -0.93
C GLU A 145 -29.95 12.55 -0.17
N GLN A 146 -30.93 11.65 -0.09
CA GLN A 146 -30.74 10.34 0.55
C GLN A 146 -29.81 9.46 -0.28
N LEU A 147 -29.96 9.47 -1.62
CA LEU A 147 -29.11 8.68 -2.52
C LEU A 147 -27.65 9.16 -2.48
N VAL A 148 -27.43 10.47 -2.50
CA VAL A 148 -26.11 11.13 -2.36
C VAL A 148 -25.50 10.81 -0.99
N SER A 149 -26.28 10.86 0.09
CA SER A 149 -25.80 10.54 1.44
C SER A 149 -25.30 9.08 1.53
N ARG A 150 -26.06 8.12 1.00
CA ARG A 150 -25.72 6.69 1.02
C ARG A 150 -24.43 6.40 0.24
N ILE A 151 -24.32 6.93 -0.99
CA ILE A 151 -23.10 6.77 -1.78
C ILE A 151 -21.92 7.51 -1.13
N GLY A 152 -22.16 8.65 -0.47
CA GLY A 152 -21.13 9.37 0.27
C GLY A 152 -20.50 8.53 1.37
N VAL A 153 -21.31 7.87 2.21
CA VAL A 153 -20.80 7.01 3.28
C VAL A 153 -20.04 5.79 2.73
N ILE A 154 -20.61 5.11 1.72
CA ILE A 154 -19.95 3.96 1.07
C ILE A 154 -18.63 4.40 0.41
N GLY A 155 -18.64 5.54 -0.29
CA GLY A 155 -17.46 6.09 -0.95
C GLY A 155 -16.36 6.45 0.05
N VAL A 156 -16.69 7.16 1.13
CA VAL A 156 -15.73 7.54 2.18
C VAL A 156 -15.16 6.32 2.89
N THR A 157 -15.98 5.32 3.19
CA THR A 157 -15.49 4.08 3.83
C THR A 157 -14.54 3.31 2.91
N VAL A 158 -14.87 3.19 1.62
CA VAL A 158 -13.97 2.56 0.63
C VAL A 158 -12.68 3.37 0.45
N MET A 159 -12.75 4.70 0.36
CA MET A 159 -11.57 5.57 0.28
C MET A 159 -10.70 5.46 1.53
N ALA A 160 -11.29 5.37 2.72
CA ALA A 160 -10.56 5.19 3.98
C ALA A 160 -9.81 3.86 4.01
N VAL A 161 -10.45 2.76 3.57
CA VAL A 161 -9.82 1.44 3.50
C VAL A 161 -8.69 1.41 2.48
N LEU A 162 -8.90 1.96 1.28
CA LEU A 162 -7.87 2.03 0.24
C LEU A 162 -6.68 2.91 0.66
N SER A 163 -6.96 4.05 1.28
CA SER A 163 -5.93 4.92 1.83
C SER A 163 -5.16 4.22 2.96
N GLY A 164 -5.84 3.47 3.82
CA GLY A 164 -5.22 2.66 4.87
C GLY A 164 -4.30 1.57 4.30
N PHE A 165 -4.76 0.85 3.27
CA PHE A 165 -3.94 -0.13 2.56
C PHE A 165 -2.72 0.52 1.91
N GLY A 166 -2.89 1.66 1.22
CA GLY A 166 -1.79 2.42 0.62
C GLY A 166 -0.77 2.89 1.65
N ALA A 167 -1.23 3.35 2.82
CA ALA A 167 -0.36 3.78 3.92
C ALA A 167 0.46 2.64 4.55
N VAL A 168 -0.01 1.39 4.47
CA VAL A 168 0.75 0.21 4.93
C VAL A 168 1.65 -0.34 3.82
N ASN A 169 1.14 -0.39 2.59
CA ASN A 169 1.88 -0.90 1.44
C ASN A 169 3.07 -0.01 1.06
N TYR A 170 2.92 1.32 1.19
CA TYR A 170 4.00 2.26 0.85
C TYR A 170 5.26 2.06 1.70
N PRO A 171 5.20 2.00 3.05
CA PRO A 171 6.32 1.59 3.87
C PRO A 171 6.85 0.21 3.49
N TYR A 172 5.99 -0.78 3.20
CA TYR A 172 6.46 -2.11 2.81
C TYR A 172 7.31 -2.09 1.53
N THR A 173 6.90 -1.32 0.52
CA THR A 173 7.63 -1.17 -0.74
C THR A 173 8.83 -0.22 -0.66
N SER A 174 8.76 0.79 0.19
CA SER A 174 9.79 1.81 0.37
C SER A 174 10.71 1.55 1.57
N MET A 175 10.49 0.46 2.31
CA MET A 175 11.35 0.05 3.44
C MET A 175 12.78 -0.13 2.96
N THR A 176 12.97 -0.66 1.74
CA THR A 176 14.28 -0.84 1.10
C THR A 176 14.99 0.48 0.79
N TYR A 177 14.26 1.59 0.64
CA TYR A 177 14.85 2.93 0.50
C TYR A 177 15.37 3.48 1.84
N PHE A 178 14.76 3.10 2.96
CA PHE A 178 15.18 3.48 4.31
C PHE A 178 16.12 2.46 4.98
N MET A 179 16.13 1.21 4.52
CA MET A 179 17.11 0.20 4.90
C MET A 179 18.41 0.50 4.13
N ARG A 180 19.37 1.08 4.86
CA ARG A 180 20.73 1.37 4.40
C ARG A 180 21.27 0.28 3.47
N ASP A 181 21.56 0.65 2.22
CA ASP A 181 22.26 -0.22 1.28
C ASP A 181 23.59 -0.66 1.90
N VAL A 182 23.73 -1.96 2.14
CA VAL A 182 24.96 -2.55 2.64
C VAL A 182 25.95 -2.56 1.47
N THR A 183 26.92 -1.66 1.50
CA THR A 183 27.95 -1.57 0.46
C THR A 183 28.97 -2.71 0.63
N GLU A 184 29.51 -3.25 -0.46
CA GLU A 184 30.53 -4.33 -0.41
C GLU A 184 31.74 -3.98 0.48
N ALA A 185 32.11 -2.69 0.55
CA ALA A 185 33.15 -2.19 1.44
C ALA A 185 32.81 -2.39 2.93
N ASP A 186 31.54 -2.26 3.33
CA ASP A 186 31.09 -2.51 4.70
C ASP A 186 31.17 -4.01 5.03
N ILE A 187 30.85 -4.88 4.06
CA ILE A 187 30.97 -6.34 4.19
C ILE A 187 32.44 -6.73 4.41
N LEU A 188 33.34 -6.24 3.56
CA LEU A 188 34.78 -6.52 3.67
C LEU A 188 35.39 -5.98 4.97
N ASN A 189 34.92 -4.82 5.45
CA ASN A 189 35.38 -4.27 6.73
C ASN A 189 34.88 -5.11 7.91
N ILE A 190 33.64 -5.60 7.87
CA ILE A 190 33.10 -6.53 8.88
C ILE A 190 33.86 -7.86 8.87
N GLU A 191 34.14 -8.41 7.69
CA GLU A 191 34.89 -9.66 7.55
C GLU A 191 36.31 -9.53 8.09
N LYS A 192 37.03 -8.45 7.75
CA LYS A 192 38.35 -8.15 8.32
C LYS A 192 38.31 -8.06 9.84
N ARG A 193 37.30 -7.38 10.40
CA ARG A 193 37.12 -7.21 11.84
C ARG A 193 36.81 -8.55 12.54
N LEU A 194 36.04 -9.41 11.89
CA LEU A 194 35.75 -10.77 12.34
C LEU A 194 37.02 -11.63 12.37
N LEU A 195 37.80 -11.63 11.28
CA LEU A 195 39.06 -12.36 11.20
C LEU A 195 40.08 -11.90 12.24
N GLN A 196 40.19 -10.58 12.46
CA GLN A 196 41.02 -10.02 13.54
C GLN A 196 40.59 -10.50 14.92
N THR A 197 39.28 -10.50 15.19
CA THR A 197 38.73 -10.99 16.46
C THR A 197 38.98 -12.47 16.64
N MET A 198 38.82 -13.27 15.59
CA MET A 198 39.13 -14.70 15.59
C MET A 198 40.61 -14.96 15.92
N ASN A 199 41.53 -14.22 15.30
CA ASN A 199 42.97 -14.31 15.58
C ASN A 199 43.28 -13.93 17.04
N MET A 200 42.63 -12.90 17.58
CA MET A 200 42.77 -12.52 18.98
C MET A 200 42.29 -13.66 19.90
N ILE A 201 41.15 -14.29 19.60
CA ILE A 201 40.64 -15.44 20.36
C ILE A 201 41.63 -16.60 20.33
N ILE A 202 42.15 -16.96 19.15
CA ILE A 202 43.14 -18.04 18.99
C ILE A 202 44.40 -17.74 19.81
N SER A 203 44.92 -16.51 19.74
CA SER A 203 46.11 -16.10 20.49
C SER A 203 45.89 -16.21 22.01
N ARG A 204 44.70 -15.83 22.50
CA ARG A 204 44.35 -15.97 23.91
C ARG A 204 44.18 -17.43 24.30
N LYS A 205 43.53 -18.26 23.48
CA LYS A 205 43.43 -19.71 23.71
C LYS A 205 44.80 -20.37 23.76
N LYS A 206 45.72 -20.00 22.87
CA LYS A 206 47.11 -20.50 22.86
C LYS A 206 47.85 -20.11 24.13
N LYS A 207 47.75 -18.85 24.56
CA LYS A 207 48.34 -18.36 25.83
C LYS A 207 47.78 -19.12 27.03
N ILE A 208 46.47 -19.35 27.09
CA ILE A 208 45.82 -20.13 28.16
C ILE A 208 46.29 -21.59 28.14
N ALA A 209 46.42 -22.21 26.97
CA ALA A 209 46.89 -23.58 26.84
C ALA A 209 48.35 -23.75 27.28
N ILE A 210 49.22 -22.80 26.92
CA ILE A 210 50.62 -22.78 27.36
C ILE A 210 50.70 -22.55 28.88
N ALA A 211 49.94 -21.58 29.40
CA ALA A 211 49.89 -21.33 30.85
C ALA A 211 49.37 -22.54 31.61
N LYS A 212 48.37 -23.27 31.09
CA LYS A 212 47.92 -24.55 31.67
C LYS A 212 49.02 -25.61 31.62
N ARG A 213 49.73 -25.77 30.49
CA ARG A 213 50.86 -26.71 30.39
C ARG A 213 51.99 -26.38 31.37
N GLN A 214 52.37 -25.12 31.50
CA GLN A 214 53.38 -24.68 32.47
C GLN A 214 52.92 -24.87 33.91
N ASN A 215 51.62 -24.72 34.20
CA ASN A 215 51.06 -25.02 35.52
C ASN A 215 51.01 -26.53 35.78
N THR A 216 50.76 -27.36 34.77
CA THR A 216 50.83 -28.83 34.87
C THR A 216 52.27 -29.33 35.01
N GLU A 217 53.21 -28.77 34.24
CA GLU A 217 54.65 -29.05 34.35
C GLU A 217 55.26 -28.49 35.65
N GLY A 218 54.73 -27.37 36.17
CA GLY A 218 55.07 -26.83 37.49
C GLY A 218 54.47 -27.62 38.66
N VAL A 219 53.46 -28.45 38.40
CA VAL A 219 52.91 -29.44 39.35
C VAL A 219 53.63 -30.80 39.21
N GLU A 220 54.29 -31.06 38.08
CA GLU A 220 55.12 -32.25 37.83
C GLU A 220 56.64 -32.01 37.94
N SER A 221 57.07 -30.91 38.55
CA SER A 221 58.40 -30.82 39.14
C SER A 221 58.29 -31.10 40.64
N PRO A 222 58.42 -32.37 41.09
CA PRO A 222 58.60 -32.63 42.50
C PRO A 222 59.94 -32.01 42.90
N GLN A 223 59.85 -31.08 43.82
CA GLN A 223 60.84 -30.72 44.82
C GLN A 223 61.89 -31.82 45.07
N ARG A 224 62.89 -31.91 44.18
CA ARG A 224 64.12 -32.72 44.31
C ARG A 224 65.36 -31.85 44.12
N ARG A 225 65.30 -30.61 44.61
CA ARG A 225 66.44 -29.96 45.27
C ARG A 225 66.33 -30.38 46.76
N GLY A 226 66.61 -31.62 47.10
CA GLY A 226 67.92 -32.23 46.94
C GLY A 226 68.73 -31.92 48.19
N ILE A 227 68.29 -32.50 49.30
CA ILE A 227 68.89 -32.51 50.65
C ILE A 227 70.39 -32.87 50.62
N TRP A 228 70.85 -33.44 49.49
CA TRP A 228 72.24 -33.69 49.11
C TRP A 228 73.15 -32.44 49.05
N GLY A 229 72.63 -31.24 48.76
CA GLY A 229 73.45 -30.02 48.73
C GLY A 229 73.82 -29.48 50.12
N ILE A 230 73.04 -29.81 51.15
CA ILE A 230 73.24 -29.35 52.53
C ILE A 230 74.11 -30.35 53.32
N LEU A 231 74.07 -31.65 52.99
CA LEU A 231 74.97 -32.64 53.59
C LEU A 231 76.40 -32.56 53.07
N SER A 232 76.62 -32.18 51.79
CA SER A 232 77.98 -31.98 51.26
C SER A 232 78.68 -30.75 51.84
N SER A 233 77.93 -29.73 52.28
CA SER A 233 78.53 -28.56 52.95
C SER A 233 78.90 -28.80 54.41
N VAL A 234 78.39 -29.88 55.04
CA VAL A 234 78.69 -30.23 56.44
C VAL A 234 79.79 -31.30 56.56
N GLY A 235 80.05 -32.10 55.51
CA GLY A 235 81.08 -33.13 55.50
C GLY A 235 82.50 -32.67 55.13
N ILE A 236 82.69 -31.44 54.62
CA ILE A 236 83.98 -30.96 54.09
C ILE A 236 84.79 -30.14 55.12
N ASN A 237 84.20 -29.72 56.25
CA ASN A 237 84.86 -28.79 57.19
C ASN A 237 85.45 -29.45 58.45
N ARG A 238 85.78 -30.75 58.42
CA ARG A 238 86.32 -31.48 59.58
C ARG A 238 87.59 -32.29 59.32
N GLY A 239 88.37 -31.88 58.33
CA GLY A 239 89.61 -32.58 57.98
C GLY A 239 90.61 -31.67 57.29
N GLN A 240 91.00 -30.57 57.92
CA GLN A 240 92.28 -29.88 57.71
C GLN A 240 92.36 -28.68 58.68
N GLU A 241 92.98 -28.93 59.83
CA GLU A 241 93.87 -28.02 60.59
C GLU A 241 94.15 -28.68 61.95
N SER A 242 95.11 -29.59 61.92
CA SER A 242 96.04 -29.90 63.00
C SER A 242 97.43 -29.51 62.49
#